data_AF-A0A2H9LJJ5-F1
#
_entry.id   AF-A0A2H9LJJ5-F1
#
_cell.length_a   1.000
_cell.length_b   1.000
_cell.length_c   1.000
_cell.angle_alpha   90.00
_cell.angle_beta   90.00
_cell.angle_gamma   90.00
#
_symmetry.space_group_name_H-M   'P 1'
#
loop_
_entity.id
_entity.type
_entity.pdbx_description
1 polymer ?
#
loop_
_entity_poly.entity_id
_entity_poly.type
_entity_poly.pdbx_seq_one_letter_code
_entity_poly.pdbx_strand_id
1 'polypeptide(L)'
;MIDSEKAEKLLKALADKSRLQILECIQEGTSNPGEIAKDLNRHRSTIEKHLRVLLAARIVEKVPSLTKGGQLSVRYKVRENAVTLLAKIREAIKEDLG
;
A
#
# COMPACT_ATOMS: atom_id res chain seq x y z
N MET A 1 -21.73 12.83 -7.77
CA MET A 1 -20.95 12.63 -9.01
C MET A 1 -19.52 12.31 -8.61
N ILE A 2 -18.90 11.28 -9.20
CA ILE A 2 -17.51 10.92 -8.90
C ILE A 2 -16.60 12.03 -9.42
N ASP A 3 -15.61 12.44 -8.62
CA ASP A 3 -14.53 13.31 -9.08
C ASP A 3 -13.58 12.48 -9.93
N SER A 4 -13.70 12.61 -11.26
CA SER A 4 -12.97 11.76 -12.22
C SER A 4 -11.45 11.89 -12.11
N GLU A 5 -10.92 13.07 -11.76
CA GLU A 5 -9.48 13.28 -11.58
C GLU A 5 -8.97 12.53 -10.34
N LYS A 6 -9.70 12.61 -9.22
CA LYS A 6 -9.36 11.85 -8.01
C LYS A 6 -9.48 10.35 -8.23
N ALA A 7 -10.51 9.92 -8.97
CA ALA A 7 -10.70 8.52 -9.33
C ALA A 7 -9.54 8.00 -10.19
N GLU A 8 -9.16 8.74 -11.25
CA GLU A 8 -8.03 8.39 -12.12
C GLU A 8 -6.72 8.26 -11.31
N LYS A 9 -6.43 9.23 -10.43
CA LYS A 9 -5.22 9.19 -9.59
C LYS A 9 -5.18 7.95 -8.70
N LEU A 10 -6.32 7.59 -8.09
CA LEU A 10 -6.43 6.42 -7.23
C LEU A 10 -6.28 5.13 -8.05
N LEU A 11 -6.96 5.01 -9.18
CA LEU A 11 -6.92 3.82 -10.04
C LEU A 11 -5.51 3.61 -10.63
N LYS A 12 -4.86 4.68 -11.13
CA LYS A 12 -3.46 4.64 -11.56
C LYS A 12 -2.51 4.28 -10.42
N ALA A 13 -2.86 4.58 -9.18
CA ALA A 13 -2.07 4.19 -8.02
C ALA A 13 -2.16 2.69 -7.72
N LEU A 14 -3.32 2.06 -7.97
CA LEU A 14 -3.57 0.63 -7.77
C LEU A 14 -3.16 -0.24 -8.96
N ALA A 15 -3.17 0.29 -10.19
CA ALA A 15 -2.85 -0.44 -11.42
C ALA A 15 -1.32 -0.67 -11.60
N ASP A 16 -0.67 -1.30 -10.62
CA ASP A 16 0.73 -1.74 -10.70
C ASP A 16 0.98 -2.87 -9.72
N LYS A 17 1.53 -3.97 -10.24
CA LYS A 17 1.81 -5.20 -9.48
C LYS A 17 2.63 -4.94 -8.22
N SER A 18 3.66 -4.11 -8.31
CA SER A 18 4.57 -3.85 -7.18
C SER A 18 3.86 -3.14 -6.04
N ARG A 19 3.02 -2.14 -6.35
CA ARG A 19 2.20 -1.44 -5.34
C ARG A 19 1.17 -2.36 -4.70
N LEU A 20 0.53 -3.25 -5.47
CA LEU A 20 -0.41 -4.23 -4.91
C LEU A 20 0.30 -5.19 -3.94
N GLN A 21 1.48 -5.69 -4.28
CA GLN A 21 2.30 -6.52 -3.39
C GLN A 21 2.72 -5.78 -2.11
N ILE A 22 3.07 -4.50 -2.22
CA ILE A 22 3.39 -3.66 -1.04
C ILE A 22 2.16 -3.51 -0.13
N LEU A 23 0.97 -3.31 -0.69
CA LEU A 23 -0.27 -3.19 0.08
C LEU A 23 -0.61 -4.49 0.80
N GLU A 24 -0.36 -5.64 0.17
CA GLU A 24 -0.50 -6.97 0.77
C GLU A 24 0.43 -7.13 1.98
N CYS A 25 1.73 -6.85 1.84
CA CYS A 25 2.67 -6.86 2.97
C CYS A 25 2.18 -6.00 4.15
N ILE A 26 1.67 -4.79 3.87
CA ILE A 26 1.18 -3.90 4.92
C ILE A 26 -0.06 -4.49 5.61
N GLN A 27 -0.99 -5.11 4.86
CA GLN A 27 -2.17 -5.76 5.42
C GLN A 27 -1.83 -6.99 6.26
N GLU A 28 -0.73 -7.68 5.95
CA GLU A 28 -0.20 -8.82 6.70
C GLU A 28 0.64 -8.42 7.92
N GLY A 29 0.94 -7.13 8.08
CA GLY A 29 1.63 -6.56 9.24
C GLY A 29 3.06 -6.06 8.95
N THR A 30 3.66 -6.44 7.82
CA THR A 30 4.93 -5.91 7.33
C THR A 30 4.75 -4.47 6.84
N SER A 31 4.98 -3.52 7.74
CA SER A 31 4.61 -2.11 7.56
C SER A 31 5.80 -1.16 7.51
N ASN A 32 7.03 -1.64 7.72
CA ASN A 32 8.25 -0.84 7.59
C ASN A 32 8.85 -0.98 6.18
N PRO A 33 9.27 0.10 5.49
CA PRO A 33 9.86 0.03 4.15
C PRO A 33 11.04 -0.93 4.01
N GLY A 34 11.87 -1.04 5.06
CA GLY A 34 13.02 -1.95 5.07
C GLY A 34 12.62 -3.43 5.23
N GLU A 35 11.54 -3.72 5.95
CA GLU A 35 11.00 -5.08 6.08
C GLU A 35 10.31 -5.48 4.75
N ILE A 36 9.46 -4.61 4.20
CA ILE A 36 8.81 -4.81 2.89
C ILE A 36 9.84 -5.04 1.77
N ALA A 37 10.95 -4.30 1.79
CA ALA A 37 12.03 -4.47 0.83
C ALA A 37 12.66 -5.88 0.88
N LYS A 38 12.82 -6.44 2.08
CA LYS A 38 13.33 -7.81 2.26
C LYS A 38 12.31 -8.83 1.78
N ASP A 39 11.05 -8.70 2.20
CA ASP A 39 9.98 -9.66 1.86
C ASP A 39 9.76 -9.74 0.35
N LEU A 40 9.84 -8.61 -0.34
CA LEU A 40 9.66 -8.55 -1.80
C LEU A 40 10.95 -8.74 -2.60
N ASN A 41 12.10 -8.95 -1.94
CA ASN A 41 13.44 -9.00 -2.55
C ASN A 41 13.73 -7.82 -3.50
N ARG A 42 13.58 -6.59 -2.98
CA ARG A 42 13.76 -5.35 -3.74
C ARG A 42 14.62 -4.35 -2.98
N HIS A 43 15.18 -3.38 -3.69
CA HIS A 43 15.83 -2.24 -3.05
C HIS A 43 14.82 -1.40 -2.26
N ARG A 44 15.22 -0.97 -1.06
CA ARG A 44 14.41 -0.08 -0.21
C ARG A 44 14.00 1.20 -0.92
N SER A 45 14.87 1.80 -1.73
CA SER A 45 14.57 2.99 -2.52
C SER A 45 13.41 2.79 -3.50
N THR A 46 13.28 1.58 -4.07
CA THR A 46 12.16 1.19 -4.93
C THR A 46 10.86 1.14 -4.13
N ILE A 47 10.87 0.54 -2.94
CA ILE A 47 9.70 0.50 -2.04
C ILE A 47 9.28 1.92 -1.64
N GLU A 48 10.22 2.77 -1.24
CA GLU A 48 9.93 4.17 -0.87
C GLU A 48 9.39 5.00 -2.04
N LYS A 49 9.79 4.70 -3.28
CA LYS A 49 9.20 5.30 -4.49
C LYS A 49 7.73 4.91 -4.64
N HIS A 50 7.40 3.63 -4.50
CA HIS A 50 6.01 3.16 -4.58
C HIS A 50 5.14 3.70 -3.44
N LEU A 51 5.65 3.71 -2.20
CA LEU A 51 4.96 4.26 -1.03
C LEU A 51 4.65 5.75 -1.19
N ARG A 52 5.53 6.53 -1.82
CA ARG A 52 5.24 7.94 -2.16
C ARG A 52 4.02 8.08 -3.06
N VAL A 53 3.87 7.21 -4.06
CA VAL A 53 2.70 7.24 -4.95
C VAL A 53 1.43 6.84 -4.18
N LEU A 54 1.49 5.81 -3.36
CA LEU A 54 0.36 5.36 -2.53
C LEU A 54 -0.06 6.42 -1.50
N LEU A 55 0.89 7.15 -0.92
CA LEU A 55 0.62 8.30 -0.04
C LEU A 55 -0.08 9.44 -0.80
N ALA A 56 0.44 9.80 -1.98
CA ALA A 56 -0.14 10.87 -2.79
C ALA A 56 -1.56 10.55 -3.27
N ALA A 57 -1.89 9.27 -3.41
CA ALA A 57 -3.23 8.77 -3.73
C ALA A 57 -4.12 8.53 -2.49
N ARG A 58 -3.63 8.84 -1.28
CA ARG A 58 -4.32 8.60 0.00
C ARG A 58 -4.76 7.14 0.19
N ILE A 59 -4.00 6.17 -0.30
CA ILE A 59 -4.26 4.74 -0.09
C ILE A 59 -3.63 4.26 1.22
N VAL A 60 -2.45 4.79 1.54
CA VAL A 60 -1.74 4.52 2.79
C VAL A 60 -1.55 5.81 3.59
N GLU A 61 -1.17 5.64 4.85
CA GLU A 61 -0.73 6.72 5.73
C GLU A 61 0.50 6.32 6.54
N LYS A 62 1.27 7.32 6.94
CA LYS A 62 2.42 7.14 7.84
C LYS A 62 1.90 7.10 9.28
N VAL A 63 2.36 6.12 10.04
CA VAL A 63 2.12 6.02 11.48
C VAL A 63 3.46 6.01 12.22
N PRO A 64 3.60 6.80 13.30
CA PRO A 64 4.80 6.78 14.11
C PRO A 64 4.95 5.41 14.78
N SER A 65 6.19 4.95 14.91
CA SER A 65 6.53 3.71 15.58
C SER A 65 7.92 3.82 16.20
N LEU A 66 8.31 2.83 17.00
CA LEU A 66 9.64 2.74 17.57
C LEU A 66 10.35 1.51 16.99
N THR A 67 11.65 1.65 16.72
CA THR A 67 12.51 0.49 16.45
C THR A 67 12.70 -0.31 17.74
N LYS A 68 13.27 -1.52 17.64
CA LYS A 68 13.64 -2.32 18.83
C LYS A 68 14.58 -1.57 19.79
N GLY A 69 15.35 -0.60 19.28
CA GLY A 69 16.24 0.24 20.08
C GLY A 69 15.61 1.56 20.57
N GLY A 70 14.28 1.71 20.47
CA GLY A 70 13.57 2.90 20.95
C GLY A 70 13.70 4.14 20.07
N GLN A 71 14.30 4.03 18.89
CA GLN A 71 14.39 5.16 17.95
C GLN A 71 13.08 5.36 17.20
N LEU A 72 12.70 6.63 16.99
CA LEU A 72 11.54 6.97 16.15
C LEU A 72 11.71 6.40 14.74
N SER A 73 10.65 5.77 14.27
CA SER A 73 10.56 5.18 12.94
C SER A 73 9.18 5.41 12.35
N VAL A 74 9.06 5.18 11.04
CA VAL A 74 7.79 5.30 10.32
C VAL A 74 7.37 3.93 9.84
N ARG A 75 6.14 3.55 10.17
CA ARG A 75 5.42 2.43 9.56
C ARG A 75 4.31 2.98 8.66
N TYR A 76 3.78 2.12 7.81
CA TYR A 76 2.68 2.43 6.92
C TYR A 76 1.46 1.61 7.28
N LYS A 77 0.28 2.22 7.18
CA LYS A 77 -1.01 1.55 7.33
C LYS A 77 -1.83 1.81 6.08
N VAL A 78 -2.55 0.80 5.59
CA VAL A 78 -3.58 0.99 4.56
C VAL A 78 -4.78 1.67 5.20
N ARG A 79 -5.29 2.73 4.58
CA ARG A 79 -6.46 3.44 5.09
C ARG A 79 -7.70 2.55 5.03
N GLU A 80 -8.63 2.76 5.95
CA GLU A 80 -9.82 1.92 6.11
C GLU A 80 -10.66 1.82 4.83
N ASN A 81 -10.91 2.95 4.17
CA ASN A 81 -11.62 2.99 2.88
C ASN A 81 -10.86 2.24 1.76
N ALA A 82 -9.53 2.29 1.75
CA ALA A 82 -8.71 1.55 0.80
C ALA A 82 -8.71 0.05 1.10
N VAL A 83 -8.77 -0.37 2.37
CA VAL A 83 -8.96 -1.78 2.75
C VAL A 83 -10.27 -2.32 2.18
N THR A 84 -11.37 -1.58 2.34
CA THR A 84 -12.68 -1.97 1.77
C THR A 84 -12.62 -2.07 0.25
N LEU A 85 -11.99 -1.11 -0.44
CA LEU A 85 -11.84 -1.15 -1.89
C LEU A 85 -11.01 -2.36 -2.35
N LEU A 86 -9.89 -2.65 -1.70
CA LEU A 86 -9.06 -3.82 -2.04
C LEU A 86 -9.82 -5.14 -1.84
N ALA A 87 -10.69 -5.22 -0.83
CA ALA A 87 -11.58 -6.37 -0.64
C ALA A 87 -12.55 -6.52 -1.82
N LYS A 88 -13.17 -5.42 -2.29
CA LYS A 88 -14.05 -5.45 -3.47
C LYS A 88 -13.33 -5.82 -4.76
N ILE A 89 -12.10 -5.36 -4.95
CA ILE A 89 -11.27 -5.78 -6.08
C ILE A 89 -11.00 -7.30 -6.01
N ARG A 90 -10.69 -7.83 -4.82
CA ARG A 90 -10.46 -9.28 -4.63
C ARG A 90 -11.73 -10.10 -4.89
N GLU A 91 -12.90 -9.62 -4.46
CA GLU A 91 -14.19 -10.25 -4.77
C GLU A 91 -14.41 -10.32 -6.29
N ALA A 92 -14.24 -9.20 -7.00
CA ALA A 92 -14.42 -9.13 -8.44
C ALA A 92 -13.46 -10.06 -9.23
N ILE A 93 -12.21 -10.21 -8.79
CA ILE A 93 -11.25 -11.13 -9.42
C ILE A 93 -11.62 -12.60 -9.18
N LYS A 94 -12.23 -12.93 -8.03
CA LYS A 94 -12.67 -14.31 -7.75
C LYS A 94 -13.87 -14.72 -8.59
N GLU A 95 -14.75 -13.78 -8.93
CA GLU A 95 -15.88 -14.01 -9.84
C GLU A 95 -15.43 -14.22 -11.29
N ASP A 96 -14.23 -13.77 -11.66
CA ASP A 96 -13.65 -13.90 -13.01
C ASP A 96 -12.88 -15.23 -13.22
N LEU A 97 -12.68 -16.01 -12.14
CA LEU A 97 -12.04 -17.35 -12.15
C LEU A 97 -13.06 -18.49 -11.97
N GLY A 98 -14.36 -18.20 -12.16
CA GLY A 98 -15.47 -19.15 -12.11
C GLY A 98 -16.04 -19.46 -13.49
#